data_AF-A0AAD7EAW6-F1
#
_entry.id   AF-A0AAD7EAW6-F1
#
_cell.length_a   1.000
_cell.length_b   1.000
_cell.length_c   1.000
_cell.angle_alpha   90.00
_cell.angle_beta   90.00
_cell.angle_gamma   90.00
#
_symmetry.space_group_name_H-M   'P 1'
#
loop_
_entity.id
_entity.type
_entity.pdbx_description
1 polymer ?
#
loop_
_entity_poly.entity_id
_entity_poly.type
_entity_poly.pdbx_seq_one_letter_code
_entity_poly.pdbx_strand_id
1 'polypeptide(L)'
;QEEIHRKITWYYDQIAILKVEANSHSPVFALPTEILSKIFASYAFESGPTFDLRWTKVMFVCRRWHDIALAEPKLWATIVISSSMKLASLDLILSRSGVAPLSIRITSSGPEIAPSRLLQHSKRFRELD
;
A
#
# COMPACT_ATOMS: atom_id res chain seq x y z
N GLN A 1 29.08 20.34 10.99
CA GLN A 1 27.80 19.58 11.09
C GLN A 1 27.04 19.63 9.77
N GLU A 2 26.78 20.81 9.21
CA GLU A 2 26.11 20.98 7.90
C GLU A 2 26.82 20.27 6.73
N GLU A 3 28.15 20.43 6.60
CA GLU A 3 28.91 19.81 5.50
C GLU A 3 28.86 18.27 5.52
N ILE A 4 28.84 17.67 6.73
CA ILE A 4 28.73 16.22 6.90
C ILE A 4 27.34 15.75 6.43
N HIS A 5 26.26 16.45 6.79
CA HIS A 5 24.91 16.13 6.34
C HIS A 5 24.76 16.20 4.82
N ARG A 6 25.40 17.19 4.18
CA ARG A 6 25.42 17.31 2.71
C ARG A 6 26.13 16.13 2.05
N LYS A 7 27.30 15.73 2.56
CA LYS A 7 28.03 14.56 2.05
C LYS A 7 27.21 13.28 2.23
N ILE A 8 26.61 13.08 3.40
CA ILE A 8 25.73 11.93 3.66
C ILE A 8 24.58 11.88 2.64
N THR A 9 23.87 13.00 2.46
CA THR A 9 22.75 13.10 1.49
C THR A 9 23.22 12.77 0.08
N TRP A 10 24.35 13.35 -0.35
CA TRP A 10 24.92 13.09 -1.66
C TRP A 10 25.25 11.60 -1.87
N TYR A 11 25.89 10.94 -0.90
CA TYR A 11 26.20 9.51 -1.00
C TYR A 11 24.92 8.66 -1.09
N TYR A 12 23.88 9.01 -0.34
CA TYR A 12 22.59 8.30 -0.44
C TYR A 12 21.96 8.44 -1.82
N ASP A 13 22.01 9.64 -2.42
CA ASP A 13 21.50 9.86 -3.77
C ASP A 13 22.27 9.03 -4.81
N GLN A 14 23.60 8.99 -4.71
CA GLN A 14 24.44 8.18 -5.60
C GLN A 14 24.12 6.67 -5.46
N ILE A 15 24.01 6.16 -4.24
CA ILE A 15 23.62 4.76 -3.98
C ILE A 15 22.23 4.48 -4.56
N ALA A 16 21.30 5.42 -4.44
CA ALA A 16 19.95 5.26 -4.94
C ALA A 16 19.92 5.20 -6.48
N ILE A 17 20.73 5.99 -7.17
CA ILE A 17 20.89 5.97 -8.63
C ILE A 17 21.45 4.61 -9.09
N LEU A 18 22.56 4.16 -8.50
CA LEU A 18 23.19 2.89 -8.85
C LEU A 18 22.26 1.69 -8.61
N LYS A 19 21.43 1.73 -7.56
CA LYS A 19 20.40 0.71 -7.35
C LYS A 19 19.34 0.68 -8.44
N VAL A 20 18.93 1.83 -8.97
CA VAL A 20 17.96 1.89 -10.07
C VAL A 20 18.56 1.30 -11.34
N GLU A 21 19.81 1.63 -11.65
CA GLU A 21 20.55 1.08 -12.78
C GLU A 21 20.71 -0.45 -12.65
N ALA A 22 21.21 -0.94 -11.51
CA ALA A 22 21.33 -2.37 -11.26
C ALA A 22 19.99 -3.12 -11.38
N ASN A 23 18.92 -2.52 -10.86
CA ASN A 23 17.58 -3.10 -10.95
C ASN A 23 17.07 -3.18 -12.40
N SER A 24 17.47 -2.27 -13.28
CA SER A 24 17.05 -2.28 -14.70
C SER A 24 17.49 -3.53 -15.46
N HIS A 25 18.53 -4.22 -14.96
CA HIS A 25 18.99 -5.51 -15.49
C HIS A 25 18.24 -6.73 -14.95
N SER A 26 17.34 -6.56 -13.98
CA SER A 26 16.51 -7.65 -13.47
C SER A 26 15.33 -7.92 -14.41
N PRO A 27 14.99 -9.19 -14.73
CA PRO A 27 13.84 -9.53 -15.57
C PRO A 27 12.51 -8.97 -15.05
N VAL A 28 12.38 -8.86 -13.72
CA VAL A 28 11.19 -8.29 -13.06
C VAL A 28 11.02 -6.81 -13.37
N PHE A 29 12.11 -6.10 -13.68
CA PHE A 29 12.06 -4.70 -14.10
C PHE A 29 11.65 -4.52 -15.56
N ALA A 30 11.67 -5.55 -16.39
CA ALA A 30 11.14 -5.48 -17.75
C ALA A 30 9.59 -5.57 -17.78
N LEU A 31 8.95 -5.96 -16.67
CA LEU A 31 7.51 -6.07 -16.60
C LEU A 31 6.84 -4.69 -16.68
N PRO A 32 5.76 -4.53 -17.46
CA PRO A 32 4.93 -3.32 -17.42
C PRO A 32 4.32 -3.09 -16.04
N THR A 33 3.99 -1.83 -15.74
CA THR A 33 3.38 -1.44 -14.47
C THR A 33 2.08 -2.18 -14.21
N GLU A 34 1.27 -2.42 -15.24
CA GLU A 34 -0.01 -3.13 -15.17
C GLU A 34 0.17 -4.57 -14.70
N ILE A 35 1.26 -5.22 -15.12
CA ILE A 35 1.57 -6.59 -14.73
C ILE A 35 2.04 -6.63 -13.28
N LEU A 36 2.88 -5.68 -12.86
CA LEU A 36 3.29 -5.54 -11.46
C LEU A 36 2.09 -5.28 -10.54
N SER A 37 1.18 -4.37 -10.92
CA SER A 37 -0.05 -4.11 -10.16
C SER A 37 -0.91 -5.37 -10.00
N LYS A 38 -1.04 -6.19 -11.05
CA LYS A 38 -1.77 -7.48 -10.98
C LYS A 38 -1.08 -8.46 -10.03
N ILE A 39 0.25 -8.57 -10.10
CA ILE A 39 1.03 -9.41 -9.19
C ILE A 39 0.82 -8.95 -7.74
N PHE A 40 0.86 -7.64 -7.47
CA PHE A 40 0.63 -7.10 -6.14
C PHE A 40 -0.79 -7.40 -5.64
N ALA A 41 -1.79 -7.32 -6.51
CA ALA A 41 -3.18 -7.62 -6.16
C ALA A 41 -3.35 -9.12 -5.82
N SER A 42 -2.76 -10.01 -6.61
CA SER A 42 -2.73 -11.45 -6.31
C SER A 42 -2.04 -11.73 -4.99
N TYR A 43 -0.87 -11.12 -4.76
CA TYR A 43 -0.14 -11.27 -3.50
C TYR A 43 -0.95 -10.75 -2.30
N ALA A 44 -1.64 -9.62 -2.46
CA ALA A 44 -2.49 -9.05 -1.42
C ALA A 44 -3.69 -9.96 -1.09
N PHE A 45 -4.24 -10.63 -2.10
CA PHE A 45 -5.32 -11.61 -1.93
C PHE A 45 -4.84 -12.89 -1.23
N GLU A 46 -3.66 -13.41 -1.61
CA GLU A 46 -3.10 -14.64 -1.04
C GLU A 46 -2.50 -14.47 0.35
N SER A 47 -2.07 -13.26 0.73
CA SER A 47 -1.45 -12.95 2.03
C SER A 47 -2.37 -13.12 3.24
N GLY A 48 -3.56 -13.70 3.05
CA GLY A 48 -4.65 -13.75 4.02
C GLY A 48 -5.46 -12.46 4.01
N PRO A 49 -6.50 -12.35 4.84
CA PRO A 49 -7.27 -11.12 4.89
C PRO A 49 -6.32 -10.00 5.27
N THR A 50 -6.44 -8.86 4.59
CA THR A 50 -5.49 -7.73 4.57
C THR A 50 -5.34 -7.01 5.93
N PHE A 51 -5.73 -7.66 7.04
CA PHE A 51 -5.81 -7.18 8.42
C PHE A 51 -4.63 -6.32 8.87
N ASP A 52 -3.43 -6.60 8.39
CA ASP A 52 -2.20 -5.98 8.87
C ASP A 52 -1.35 -5.34 7.78
N LEU A 53 -1.93 -5.10 6.60
CA LEU A 53 -1.21 -4.51 5.47
C LEU A 53 0.07 -5.29 5.09
N ARG A 54 0.17 -6.60 5.42
CA ARG A 54 1.34 -7.44 5.07
C ARG A 54 1.75 -7.33 3.62
N TRP A 55 0.77 -7.21 2.73
CA TRP A 55 1.01 -7.06 1.30
C TRP A 55 1.87 -5.83 0.97
N THR A 56 1.84 -4.77 1.79
CA THR A 56 2.67 -3.57 1.62
C THR A 56 4.16 -3.85 1.73
N LYS A 57 4.57 -5.06 2.14
CA LYS A 57 5.96 -5.50 2.07
C LYS A 57 6.57 -5.37 0.68
N VAL A 58 5.75 -5.49 -0.38
CA VAL A 58 6.19 -5.25 -1.77
C VAL A 58 6.74 -3.83 -1.97
N MET A 59 6.25 -2.85 -1.19
CA MET A 59 6.70 -1.46 -1.27
C MET A 59 8.14 -1.27 -0.77
N PHE A 60 8.70 -2.22 -0.02
CA PHE A 60 10.08 -2.14 0.47
C PHE A 60 11.11 -2.75 -0.48
N VAL A 61 10.69 -3.33 -1.61
CA VAL A 61 11.60 -3.98 -2.57
C VAL A 61 12.45 -2.94 -3.32
N CYS A 62 11.79 -1.96 -3.96
CA CYS A 62 12.46 -0.86 -4.64
C CYS A 62 11.52 0.34 -4.78
N ARG A 63 12.08 1.52 -5.15
CA ARG A 63 11.30 2.75 -5.38
C ARG A 63 10.17 2.55 -6.40
N ARG A 64 10.44 1.85 -7.49
CA ARG A 64 9.42 1.56 -8.51
C ARG A 64 8.23 0.76 -7.95
N TRP A 65 8.51 -0.27 -7.14
CA TRP A 65 7.45 -1.09 -6.54
C TRP A 65 6.64 -0.30 -5.52
N HIS A 66 7.33 0.53 -4.72
CA HIS A 66 6.69 1.49 -3.83
C HIS A 66 5.72 2.41 -4.59
N ASP A 67 6.19 3.06 -5.65
CA ASP A 67 5.40 4.05 -6.39
C ASP A 67 4.20 3.42 -7.11
N ILE A 68 4.37 2.24 -7.72
CA ILE A 68 3.28 1.50 -8.35
C ILE A 68 2.21 1.09 -7.33
N ALA A 69 2.64 0.48 -6.22
CA ALA A 69 1.71 0.02 -5.18
C ALA A 69 0.99 1.18 -4.50
N LEU A 70 1.67 2.32 -4.33
CA LEU A 70 1.07 3.54 -3.78
C LEU A 70 0.06 4.16 -4.75
N ALA A 71 0.33 4.11 -6.06
CA ALA A 71 -0.51 4.70 -7.09
C ALA A 71 -1.71 3.85 -7.51
N GLU A 72 -1.78 2.57 -7.14
CA GLU A 72 -2.87 1.66 -7.51
C GLU A 72 -3.97 1.62 -6.42
N PRO A 73 -5.10 2.36 -6.58
CA PRO A 73 -6.08 2.51 -5.51
C PRO A 73 -6.81 1.20 -5.17
N LYS A 74 -6.86 0.24 -6.11
CA LYS A 74 -7.50 -1.07 -5.90
C LYS A 74 -6.80 -1.89 -4.83
N LEU A 75 -5.48 -1.73 -4.65
CA LEU A 75 -4.73 -2.41 -3.59
C LEU A 75 -5.13 -1.91 -2.18
N TRP A 76 -5.63 -0.68 -2.11
CA TRP A 76 -6.08 -0.03 -0.87
C TRP A 76 -7.59 -0.13 -0.66
N ALA A 77 -8.33 -0.77 -1.57
CA ALA A 77 -9.78 -0.78 -1.55
C ALA A 77 -10.39 -1.93 -0.69
N THR A 78 -9.56 -2.88 -0.24
CA THR A 78 -9.98 -3.97 0.64
C THR A 78 -9.62 -3.65 2.08
N ILE A 79 -10.64 -3.27 2.87
CA ILE A 79 -10.50 -2.84 4.25
C ILE A 79 -11.04 -3.94 5.15
N VAL A 80 -10.21 -4.38 6.10
CA VAL A 80 -10.66 -5.32 7.13
C VAL A 80 -10.58 -4.67 8.50
N ILE A 81 -11.71 -4.65 9.20
CA ILE A 81 -11.87 -3.96 10.47
C ILE A 81 -11.78 -4.99 11.59
N SER A 82 -10.76 -4.83 12.42
CA SER A 82 -10.50 -5.65 13.61
C SER A 82 -10.25 -4.76 14.82
N SER A 83 -10.40 -5.33 16.03
CA SER A 83 -10.05 -4.69 17.32
C SER A 83 -8.67 -4.02 17.31
N SER A 84 -7.71 -4.62 16.60
CA SER A 84 -6.32 -4.16 16.50
C SER A 84 -6.10 -3.03 15.49
N MET A 85 -7.09 -2.70 14.66
CA MET A 85 -6.93 -1.69 13.61
C MET A 85 -6.90 -0.29 14.22
N LYS A 86 -5.82 0.45 13.95
CA LYS A 86 -5.70 1.87 14.35
C LYS A 86 -6.50 2.75 13.39
N LEU A 87 -7.19 3.76 13.93
CA LEU A 87 -7.92 4.75 13.12
C LEU A 87 -7.02 5.46 12.09
N ALA A 88 -5.78 5.79 12.46
CA ALA A 88 -4.82 6.38 11.52
C ALA A 88 -4.50 5.46 10.31
N SER A 89 -4.51 4.14 10.52
CA SER A 89 -4.35 3.18 9.42
C SER A 89 -5.59 3.16 8.53
N LEU A 90 -6.79 3.26 9.12
CA LEU A 90 -8.04 3.37 8.36
C LEU A 90 -8.06 4.63 7.49
N ASP A 91 -7.73 5.80 8.06
CA ASP A 91 -7.68 7.07 7.32
C ASP A 91 -6.67 7.01 6.17
N LEU A 92 -5.49 6.41 6.42
CA LEU A 92 -4.46 6.22 5.39
C LEU A 92 -4.97 5.35 4.23
N ILE A 93 -5.60 4.21 4.54
CA ILE A 93 -6.12 3.28 3.54
C ILE A 93 -7.26 3.96 2.76
N LEU A 94 -8.19 4.62 3.45
CA LEU A 94 -9.29 5.35 2.82
C LEU A 94 -8.79 6.44 1.88
N SER A 95 -7.79 7.22 2.30
CA SER A 95 -7.14 8.23 1.47
C SER A 95 -6.53 7.62 0.19
N ARG A 96 -5.77 6.53 0.33
CA ARG A 96 -5.11 5.86 -0.80
C ARG A 96 -6.05 5.09 -1.73
N SER A 97 -7.18 4.62 -1.21
CA SER A 97 -8.22 3.96 -2.01
C SER A 97 -8.92 4.91 -3.00
N GLY A 98 -8.77 6.23 -2.83
CA GLY A 98 -9.26 7.25 -3.75
C GLY A 98 -10.76 7.13 -4.01
N VAL A 99 -11.15 6.84 -5.25
CA VAL A 99 -12.55 6.62 -5.67
C VAL A 99 -12.87 5.15 -5.95
N ALA A 100 -11.94 4.23 -5.71
CA ALA A 100 -12.15 2.81 -5.98
C ALA A 100 -13.31 2.25 -5.14
N PRO A 101 -14.09 1.28 -5.67
CA PRO A 101 -15.11 0.59 -4.88
C PRO A 101 -14.47 -0.14 -3.69
N LEU A 102 -14.97 0.11 -2.49
CA LEU A 102 -14.48 -0.48 -1.24
C LEU A 102 -15.13 -1.83 -0.98
N SER A 103 -14.33 -2.81 -0.57
CA SER A 103 -14.78 -4.06 0.04
C SER A 103 -14.44 -4.00 1.53
N ILE A 104 -15.46 -4.06 2.38
CA ILE A 104 -15.29 -3.94 3.83
C ILE A 104 -15.66 -5.27 4.46
N ARG A 105 -14.73 -5.81 5.25
CA ARG A 105 -14.96 -7.00 6.08
C ARG A 105 -14.86 -6.62 7.54
N ILE A 106 -15.86 -6.97 8.34
CA ILE A 106 -15.86 -6.69 9.78
C ILE A 106 -15.63 -7.98 10.54
N THR A 107 -14.58 -8.04 11.35
CA THR A 107 -14.40 -9.17 12.28
C THR A 107 -15.13 -8.90 13.59
N SER A 108 -15.63 -9.96 14.24
CA SER A 108 -16.56 -9.93 15.39
C SER A 108 -16.04 -9.23 16.67
N SER A 109 -14.84 -8.65 16.64
CA SER A 109 -14.27 -7.83 17.71
C SER A 109 -13.85 -6.43 17.23
N GLY A 110 -14.48 -5.87 16.19
CA GLY A 110 -14.13 -4.53 15.69
C GLY A 110 -14.31 -3.41 16.74
N PRO A 111 -13.51 -2.33 16.68
CA PRO A 111 -13.67 -1.19 17.58
C PRO A 111 -14.99 -0.48 17.31
N GLU A 112 -15.76 -0.16 18.36
CA GLU A 112 -17.05 0.56 18.33
C GLU A 112 -16.99 1.92 17.57
N ILE A 113 -15.80 2.42 17.29
CA ILE A 113 -15.51 3.78 16.80
C ILE A 113 -15.48 3.86 15.26
N ALA A 114 -15.39 2.73 14.55
CA ALA A 114 -15.28 2.67 13.09
C ALA A 114 -16.51 3.12 12.26
N PRO A 115 -17.79 3.09 12.73
CA PRO A 115 -18.94 3.26 11.83
C PRO A 115 -18.99 4.63 11.14
N SER A 116 -18.73 5.72 11.86
CA SER A 116 -18.94 7.08 11.35
C SER A 116 -18.02 7.45 10.17
N ARG A 117 -16.75 7.01 10.20
CA ARG A 117 -15.76 7.26 9.13
C ARG A 117 -16.04 6.45 7.88
N LEU A 118 -16.47 5.19 8.06
CA LEU A 118 -16.88 4.34 6.95
C LEU A 118 -18.12 4.90 6.26
N LEU A 119 -19.11 5.34 7.04
CA LEU A 119 -20.37 5.87 6.51
C LEU A 119 -20.17 7.06 5.56
N GLN A 120 -19.13 7.88 5.76
CA GLN A 120 -18.76 8.96 4.84
C GLN A 120 -18.41 8.45 3.43
N HIS A 121 -17.95 7.21 3.31
CA HIS A 121 -17.59 6.56 2.04
C HIS A 121 -18.59 5.48 1.60
N SER A 122 -19.77 5.39 2.24
CA SER A 122 -20.80 4.37 1.99
C SER A 122 -21.19 4.19 0.52
N LYS A 123 -21.20 5.27 -0.27
CA LYS A 123 -21.49 5.23 -1.72
C LYS A 123 -20.48 4.41 -2.54
N ARG A 124 -19.30 4.15 -1.98
CA ARG A 124 -18.25 3.36 -2.62
C ARG A 124 -18.31 1.89 -2.25
N PHE A 125 -19.20 1.48 -1.34
CA PHE A 125 -19.24 0.11 -0.85
C PHE A 125 -19.77 -0.80 -1.93
N ARG A 126 -18.96 -1.80 -2.32
CA ARG A 126 -19.32 -2.79 -3.32
C ARG A 126 -19.89 -4.05 -2.68
N GLU A 127 -19.27 -4.47 -1.57
CA GLU A 127 -19.59 -5.66 -0.81
C GLU A 127 -19.39 -5.37 0.69
N LEU A 128 -20.36 -5.78 1.50
CA LEU A 128 -20.33 -5.79 2.97
C LEU A 128 -20.45 -7.26 3.38
N ASP A 129 -19.36 -7.82 3.91
CA ASP A 129 -19.32 -9.17 4.51
C ASP A 129 -19.16 -9.06 6.03
#